data_AF-A0A353A0C2-F1
#
_entry.id   AF-A0A353A0C2-F1
#
_cell.length_a   1.000
_cell.length_b   1.000
_cell.length_c   1.000
_cell.angle_alpha   90.00
_cell.angle_beta   90.00
_cell.angle_gamma   90.00
#
_symmetry.space_group_name_H-M   'P 1'
#
loop_
_entity.id
_entity.type
_entity.pdbx_description
1 polymer ?
#
loop_
_entity_poly.entity_id
_entity_poly.type
_entity_poly.pdbx_seq_one_letter_code
_entity_poly.pdbx_strand_id
1 'polypeptide(L)' 'YCFQVPANRIGFAGNGGPFTLMQLKVIQEVVSLVVFCLVANVLFQGQQLHWNHLAAMVCLVLAVYFIFK' A
#
# COMPACT_ATOMS: atom_id res chain seq x y z
N TYR A 1 -13.80 4.10 -2.22
CA TYR A 1 -14.36 4.97 -1.17
C TYR A 1 -15.14 4.22 -0.10
N CYS A 2 -16.06 3.31 -0.46
CA CYS A 2 -16.92 2.59 0.51
C CYS A 2 -16.19 1.86 1.63
N PHE A 3 -14.97 1.37 1.39
CA PHE A 3 -14.14 0.71 2.43
C PHE A 3 -13.14 1.65 3.12
N GLN A 4 -12.73 2.74 2.46
CA GLN A 4 -11.77 3.70 3.02
C GLN A 4 -12.38 4.54 4.14
N VAL A 5 -13.64 4.95 3.99
CA VAL A 5 -14.34 5.74 5.00
C VAL A 5 -14.53 4.98 6.32
N PRO A 6 -15.05 3.74 6.35
CA PRO A 6 -15.15 2.97 7.58
C PRO A 6 -13.76 2.56 8.14
N ALA A 7 -12.79 2.19 7.29
CA ALA A 7 -11.44 1.84 7.75
C ALA A 7 -10.74 3.02 8.43
N ASN A 8 -10.80 4.22 7.83
CA ASN A 8 -10.24 5.43 8.45
C ASN A 8 -11.02 5.81 9.71
N ARG A 9 -12.32 5.58 9.76
CA ARG A 9 -13.14 5.87 10.96
C ARG A 9 -12.79 4.95 12.13
N ILE A 10 -12.59 3.66 11.89
CA ILE A 10 -12.27 2.65 12.94
C ILE A 10 -10.81 2.76 13.39
N GLY A 11 -9.89 2.99 12.45
CA GLY A 11 -8.46 3.03 12.76
C GLY A 11 -7.96 4.35 13.36
N PHE A 12 -8.77 5.42 13.32
CA PHE A 12 -8.35 6.76 13.75
C PHE A 12 -8.29 6.89 15.28
N ALA A 13 -7.19 7.45 15.77
CA ALA A 13 -6.92 7.68 17.18
C ALA A 13 -8.02 8.46 17.90
N GLY A 14 -8.64 9.44 17.23
CA GLY A 14 -9.76 10.21 17.80
C GLY A 14 -11.05 9.40 18.00
N ASN A 15 -11.16 8.21 17.40
CA ASN A 15 -12.33 7.32 17.49
C ASN A 15 -12.02 6.02 18.26
N GLY A 16 -10.88 5.94 18.96
CA GLY A 16 -10.46 4.75 19.72
C GLY A 16 -9.58 3.75 18.95
N GLY A 17 -9.15 4.08 17.73
CA GLY A 17 -8.17 3.31 16.97
C GLY A 17 -6.72 3.63 17.36
N PRO A 18 -5.73 2.88 16.87
CA PRO A 18 -4.32 3.08 17.23
C PRO A 18 -3.56 4.05 16.30
N PHE A 19 -4.16 4.54 15.21
CA PHE A 19 -3.44 5.24 14.14
C PHE A 19 -3.86 6.70 13.96
N THR A 20 -2.90 7.55 13.59
CA THR A 20 -3.20 8.94 13.19
C THR A 20 -3.78 8.99 11.76
N LEU A 21 -4.46 10.09 11.43
CA LEU A 21 -4.99 10.35 10.08
C LEU A 21 -3.93 10.20 8.98
N MET A 22 -2.70 10.65 9.26
CA MET A 22 -1.57 10.54 8.34
C MET A 22 -1.13 9.09 8.14
N GLN A 23 -1.00 8.32 9.22
CA GLN A 23 -0.64 6.89 9.14
C GLN A 23 -1.69 6.10 8.35
N LEU A 24 -2.98 6.36 8.58
CA LEU A 24 -4.07 5.71 7.85
C LEU A 24 -4.00 6.01 6.34
N LYS A 25 -3.73 7.27 5.96
CA LYS A 25 -3.52 7.62 4.56
C LYS A 25 -2.34 6.88 3.95
N VAL A 26 -1.22 6.80 4.66
CA VAL A 26 -0.02 6.09 4.16
C VAL A 26 -0.32 4.61 3.95
N ILE A 27 -0.99 3.94 4.89
CA ILE A 27 -1.40 2.54 4.74
C ILE A 27 -2.30 2.37 3.51
N GLN A 28 -3.24 3.30 3.32
CA GLN A 28 -4.16 3.26 2.19
C GLN A 28 -3.47 3.43 0.82
N GLU A 29 -2.49 4.32 0.73
CA GLU A 29 -1.67 4.51 -0.48
C GLU A 29 -0.83 3.26 -0.77
N VAL A 30 -0.20 2.68 0.27
CA VAL A 30 0.57 1.43 0.12
C VAL A 30 -0.30 0.29 -0.40
N VAL A 31 -1.50 0.09 0.18
CA VAL A 31 -2.42 -0.96 -0.29
C VAL A 31 -2.87 -0.70 -1.73
N SER A 32 -3.15 0.56 -2.08
CA SER A 32 -3.58 0.91 -3.45
C SER A 32 -2.47 0.65 -4.47
N LEU A 33 -1.22 1.01 -4.15
CA LEU A 33 -0.05 0.77 -5.00
C LEU A 33 0.26 -0.72 -5.14
N VAL A 34 0.17 -1.50 -4.06
CA VAL A 34 0.40 -2.95 -4.10
C VAL A 34 -0.65 -3.64 -4.97
N VAL A 35 -1.93 -3.34 -4.77
CA VAL A 35 -3.00 -3.92 -5.60
C VAL A 35 -2.84 -3.50 -7.05
N PHE A 36 -2.53 -2.23 -7.33
CA PHE A 36 -2.27 -1.76 -8.69
C PHE A 36 -1.09 -2.50 -9.34
N CYS A 37 0.02 -2.68 -8.62
CA CYS A 37 1.19 -3.41 -9.12
C CYS A 37 0.89 -4.89 -9.40
N LEU A 38 0.16 -5.56 -8.50
CA LEU A 38 -0.26 -6.96 -8.70
C LEU A 38 -1.21 -7.10 -9.87
N VAL A 39 -2.24 -6.24 -9.95
CA VAL A 39 -3.21 -6.24 -11.05
C VAL A 39 -2.53 -5.91 -12.37
N ALA A 40 -1.61 -4.95 -12.40
CA ALA A 40 -0.83 -4.65 -13.60
C ALA A 40 0.06 -5.85 -14.00
N ASN A 41 0.72 -6.51 -13.04
CA ASN A 41 1.53 -7.68 -13.34
C ASN A 41 0.72 -8.86 -13.90
N VAL A 42 -0.50 -9.07 -13.37
CA VAL A 42 -1.41 -10.16 -13.77
C VAL A 42 -2.17 -9.84 -15.08
N LEU A 43 -2.66 -8.61 -15.25
CA LEU A 43 -3.39 -8.22 -16.47
C LEU A 43 -2.47 -7.96 -17.66
N PHE A 44 -1.23 -7.53 -17.42
CA PHE A 44 -0.22 -7.33 -18.47
C PHE A 44 0.77 -8.50 -18.55
N GLN A 45 0.29 -9.73 -18.30
CA GLN A 45 1.02 -10.98 -18.54
C GLN A 45 1.36 -11.13 -20.04
N GLY A 46 2.53 -10.62 -20.40
CA GLY A 46 3.06 -10.62 -21.77
C GLY A 46 4.39 -9.90 -21.91
N GLN A 47 4.75 -9.02 -20.97
CA GLN A 47 6.14 -8.55 -20.86
C GLN A 47 6.89 -9.42 -19.87
N GLN A 48 7.96 -10.06 -20.35
CA GLN A 48 8.83 -10.92 -19.54
C GLN A 48 9.18 -10.19 -18.25
N LEU A 49 8.96 -10.84 -17.11
CA LEU A 49 9.32 -10.35 -15.77
C LEU A 49 10.81 -9.96 -15.77
N HIS A 50 11.08 -8.70 -16.11
CA HIS A 50 12.43 -8.17 -16.16
C HIS A 50 12.93 -8.00 -14.74
N TRP A 51 14.24 -8.11 -14.55
CA TRP A 51 14.92 -7.90 -13.26
C TRP A 51 14.51 -6.59 -12.54
N ASN A 52 14.02 -5.62 -13.30
CA ASN A 52 13.53 -4.33 -12.81
C ASN A 52 12.25 -4.45 -11.95
N HIS A 53 11.38 -5.45 -12.18
CA HIS A 53 10.19 -5.66 -11.37
C HIS A 53 10.53 -6.22 -9.99
N LEU A 54 11.51 -7.13 -9.92
CA LEU A 54 12.03 -7.62 -8.65
C LEU A 54 12.69 -6.48 -7.85
N ALA A 55 13.48 -5.63 -8.52
CA ALA A 55 14.07 -4.44 -7.90
C ALA A 55 13.00 -3.46 -7.39
N ALA A 56 11.90 -3.25 -8.13
CA ALA A 56 10.79 -2.41 -7.71
C ALA A 56 10.06 -2.96 -6.48
N MET A 57 9.84 -4.28 -6.39
CA MET A 57 9.27 -4.93 -5.21
C MET A 57 10.16 -4.76 -3.98
N VAL A 58 11.47 -4.94 -4.12
CA VAL A 58 12.43 -4.73 -3.02
C VAL A 58 12.43 -3.27 -2.57
N CYS A 59 12.35 -2.32 -3.50
CA CYS A 59 12.30 -0.89 -3.18
C CYS A 59 11.03 -0.51 -2.40
N LEU A 60 9.88 -1.12 -2.73
CA LEU A 60 8.63 -0.93 -1.98
C LEU A 60 8.70 -1.51 -0.56
N VAL A 61 9.27 -2.71 -0.39
CA VAL A 61 9.47 -3.32 0.94
C VAL A 61 10.39 -2.45 1.81
N LEU A 62 11.47 -1.91 1.22
CA LEU A 62 12.37 -0.98 1.90
C LEU A 62 11.68 0.34 2.27
N ALA A 63 10.83 0.89 1.39
CA ALA A 63 10.06 2.10 1.68
C ALA A 63 9.11 1.90 2.87
N VAL A 64 8.46 0.73 2.95
CA VAL A 64 7.63 0.37 4.12
C VAL A 64 8.51 0.28 5.36
N TYR A 65 9.63 -0.45 5.34
CA TYR A 65 10.51 -0.55 6.51
C TYR A 65 11.00 0.81 7.05
N PHE A 66 11.37 1.75 6.17
CA PHE A 66 11.78 3.11 6.56
C PHE A 66 10.64 3.97 7.11
N ILE A 67 9.40 3.76 6.68
CA ILE A 67 8.25 4.49 7.20
C ILE A 67 7.92 4.03 8.63
N PHE A 68 8.18 2.77 8.95
CA PHE A 68 7.84 2.15 10.24
C PHE A 68 8.98 2.16 11.27
N LYS A 69 10.15 2.74 10.95
CA LYS A 69 11.29 2.88 11.85
C LYS A 69 11.80 4.32 11.88
#